data_AF-A0A358D161-F1
#
_entry.id   AF-A0A358D161-F1
#
_cell.length_a   1.000
_cell.length_b   1.000
_cell.length_c   1.000
_cell.angle_alpha   90.00
_cell.angle_beta   90.00
_cell.angle_gamma   90.00
#
_symmetry.space_group_name_H-M   'P 1'
#
loop_
_entity.id
_entity.type
_entity.pdbx_description
1 polymer ?
#
loop_
_entity_poly.entity_id
_entity_poly.type
_entity_poly.pdbx_seq_one_letter_code
_entity_poly.pdbx_strand_id
1 'polypeptide(L)'
;RRKVTGLIYLIVALGIGTWSVSVSGEPVLVNTGLIAGCVALGLFGLYSLAAGRSFGLDENEALVAANRAVGFPVGHASAQLGWRGVLSRPTWKMLVYSAEDPPAHRGLVLVDAVDGTIVEYFVEENPEEWAQSSELEGGAETNLDA
;
A
#
# COMPACT_ATOMS: atom_id res chain seq x y z
N ARG A 1 7.97 4.92 -12.49
CA ARG A 1 9.18 5.69 -12.06
C ARG A 1 10.25 4.77 -11.45
N ARG A 2 9.95 4.02 -10.37
CA ARG A 2 10.93 3.10 -9.73
C ARG A 2 11.57 2.07 -10.68
N LYS A 3 10.80 1.54 -11.66
CA LYS A 3 11.35 0.64 -12.69
C LYS A 3 12.44 1.29 -13.57
N VAL A 4 12.23 2.54 -13.98
CA VAL A 4 13.20 3.27 -14.83
C VAL A 4 14.46 3.57 -14.04
N THR A 5 14.31 4.04 -12.79
CA THR A 5 15.44 4.28 -11.88
C THR A 5 16.25 2.99 -11.64
N GLY A 6 15.57 1.87 -11.36
CA GLY A 6 16.23 0.57 -11.21
C GLY A 6 16.99 0.12 -12.45
N LEU A 7 16.40 0.31 -13.65
CA LEU A 7 17.07 0.00 -14.91
C LEU A 7 18.34 0.84 -15.12
N ILE A 8 18.30 2.14 -14.80
CA ILE A 8 19.47 3.02 -14.89
C ILE A 8 20.58 2.52 -13.95
N TYR A 9 20.26 2.16 -12.70
CA TYR A 9 21.24 1.62 -11.77
C TYR A 9 21.89 0.33 -12.27
N LEU A 10 21.11 -0.57 -12.87
CA LEU A 10 21.64 -1.79 -13.47
C LEU A 10 22.54 -1.50 -14.67
N ILE A 11 22.14 -0.60 -15.57
CA ILE A 11 22.95 -0.24 -16.74
C ILE A 11 24.28 0.36 -16.30
N VAL A 12 24.27 1.27 -15.31
CA VAL A 12 25.50 1.88 -14.78
C VAL A 12 26.37 0.85 -14.09
N ALA A 13 25.80 0.01 -13.22
CA ALA A 13 26.52 -1.04 -12.50
C ALA A 13 27.18 -2.05 -13.46
N LEU A 14 26.44 -2.50 -14.47
CA LEU A 14 26.94 -3.44 -15.47
C LEU A 14 27.96 -2.77 -16.41
N GLY A 15 27.70 -1.54 -16.85
CA GLY A 15 28.61 -0.81 -17.74
C GLY A 15 29.96 -0.54 -17.07
N ILE A 16 29.95 0.07 -15.89
CA ILE A 16 31.17 0.37 -15.13
C ILE A 16 31.84 -0.93 -14.67
N GLY A 17 31.08 -1.88 -14.12
CA GLY A 17 31.63 -3.15 -13.64
C GLY A 17 32.30 -3.97 -14.75
N THR A 18 31.65 -4.10 -15.91
CA THR A 18 32.23 -4.82 -17.07
C THR A 18 33.46 -4.10 -17.60
N TRP A 19 33.40 -2.76 -17.71
CA TRP A 19 34.56 -1.97 -18.12
C TRP A 19 35.74 -2.17 -17.16
N SER A 20 35.50 -2.07 -15.85
CA SER A 20 36.54 -2.23 -14.83
C SER A 20 37.27 -3.58 -14.89
N VAL A 21 36.56 -4.66 -15.21
CA VAL A 21 37.15 -6.00 -15.34
C VAL A 21 37.85 -6.19 -16.70
N SER A 22 37.48 -5.41 -17.71
CA SER A 22 38.04 -5.49 -19.07
C SER A 22 39.33 -4.68 -19.25
N VAL A 23 39.60 -3.70 -18.37
CA VAL A 23 40.84 -2.92 -18.42
C VAL A 23 42.02 -3.79 -18.02
N SER A 24 42.99 -3.93 -18.92
CA SER A 24 44.26 -4.65 -18.66
C SER A 24 45.28 -3.73 -17.98
N GLY A 25 46.09 -4.28 -17.06
CA GLY A 25 47.15 -3.57 -16.34
C GLY A 25 46.83 -3.34 -14.85
N GLU A 26 47.52 -2.38 -14.22
CA GLU A 26 47.22 -1.87 -12.86
C GLU A 26 46.60 -0.46 -12.93
N PRO A 27 45.32 -0.34 -13.34
CA PRO A 27 44.65 0.94 -13.42
C PRO A 27 44.36 1.51 -12.01
N VAL A 28 44.87 2.71 -11.73
CA VAL A 28 44.72 3.42 -10.44
C VAL A 28 43.25 3.60 -10.00
N LEU A 29 42.33 3.68 -10.97
CA LEU A 29 40.90 3.90 -10.72
C LEU A 29 40.13 2.61 -10.39
N VAL A 30 40.64 1.42 -10.71
CA VAL A 30 39.98 0.15 -10.41
C VAL A 30 40.50 -0.37 -9.08
N ASN A 31 39.62 -0.37 -8.08
CA ASN A 31 39.91 -0.93 -6.77
C ASN A 31 38.74 -1.77 -6.28
N THR A 32 38.95 -2.51 -5.19
CA THR A 32 37.92 -3.36 -4.57
C THR A 32 36.66 -2.58 -4.22
N GLY A 33 36.79 -1.31 -3.82
CA GLY A 33 35.66 -0.42 -3.52
C GLY A 33 34.79 -0.11 -4.74
N LEU A 34 35.39 0.09 -5.93
CA LEU A 34 34.64 0.30 -7.17
C LEU A 34 33.79 -0.93 -7.53
N ILE A 35 34.39 -2.12 -7.45
CA ILE A 35 33.68 -3.38 -7.72
C ILE A 35 32.56 -3.60 -6.69
N ALA A 36 32.84 -3.41 -5.41
CA ALA A 36 31.84 -3.49 -4.36
C ALA A 36 30.70 -2.47 -4.55
N GLY A 37 31.03 -1.25 -5.00
CA GLY A 37 30.05 -0.22 -5.36
C GLY A 37 29.15 -0.63 -6.53
N CYS A 38 29.72 -1.23 -7.59
CA CYS A 38 28.94 -1.75 -8.71
C CYS A 38 27.99 -2.88 -8.27
N VAL A 39 28.47 -3.79 -7.41
CA VAL A 39 27.64 -4.87 -6.84
C VAL A 39 26.49 -4.28 -6.00
N ALA A 40 26.79 -3.36 -5.08
CA ALA A 40 25.79 -2.72 -4.23
C ALA A 40 24.74 -1.96 -5.06
N LEU A 41 25.19 -1.20 -6.07
CA LEU A 41 24.30 -0.48 -6.98
C LEU A 41 23.44 -1.45 -7.81
N GLY A 42 24.02 -2.56 -8.26
CA GLY A 42 23.29 -3.62 -8.96
C GLY A 42 22.19 -4.22 -8.11
N LEU A 43 22.49 -4.58 -6.85
CA LEU A 43 21.50 -5.08 -5.89
C LEU A 43 20.39 -4.05 -5.64
N PHE A 44 20.74 -2.77 -5.49
CA PHE A 44 19.77 -1.71 -5.30
C PHE A 44 18.90 -1.46 -6.54
N GLY A 45 19.48 -1.64 -7.74
CA GLY A 45 18.75 -1.63 -9.01
C GLY A 45 17.71 -2.75 -9.08
N LEU A 46 18.09 -3.99 -8.75
CA LEU A 46 17.18 -5.14 -8.66
C LEU A 46 16.05 -4.90 -7.66
N TYR A 47 16.38 -4.37 -6.48
CA TYR A 47 15.39 -3.99 -5.49
C TYR A 47 14.40 -2.93 -6.01
N SER A 48 14.91 -1.90 -6.69
CA SER A 48 14.07 -0.84 -7.28
C SER A 48 13.12 -1.35 -8.37
N LEU A 49 13.58 -2.33 -9.18
CA LEU A 49 12.72 -3.02 -10.14
C LEU A 49 11.63 -3.84 -9.43
N ALA A 50 12.00 -4.60 -8.40
CA ALA A 50 11.07 -5.42 -7.63
C ALA A 50 10.02 -4.59 -6.89
N ALA A 51 10.41 -3.45 -6.32
CA ALA A 51 9.52 -2.50 -5.63
C ALA A 51 8.71 -1.62 -6.60
N GLY A 52 9.00 -1.67 -7.90
CA GLY A 52 8.32 -0.90 -8.93
C GLY A 52 7.06 -1.57 -9.49
N ARG A 53 6.39 -2.47 -8.75
CA ARG A 53 5.17 -3.14 -9.22
C ARG A 53 4.07 -2.13 -9.54
N SER A 54 3.32 -2.39 -10.61
CA SER A 54 2.21 -1.55 -11.02
C SER A 54 1.02 -1.74 -10.07
N PHE A 55 0.37 -0.63 -9.78
CA PHE A 55 -0.98 -0.57 -9.25
C PHE A 55 -1.93 -1.06 -10.33
N GLY A 56 -2.55 -2.22 -10.12
CA GLY A 56 -3.31 -2.92 -11.16
C GLY A 56 -4.82 -2.83 -10.98
N LEU A 57 -5.28 -2.63 -9.74
CA LEU A 57 -6.67 -2.84 -9.36
C LEU A 57 -7.31 -1.53 -8.89
N ASP A 58 -8.42 -1.18 -9.51
CA ASP A 58 -9.17 0.05 -9.23
C ASP A 58 -9.96 -0.04 -7.91
N GLU A 59 -10.38 1.11 -7.36
CA GLU A 59 -11.13 1.21 -6.11
C GLU A 59 -12.42 0.37 -6.16
N ASN A 60 -13.14 0.41 -7.28
CA ASN A 60 -14.38 -0.35 -7.45
C ASN A 60 -14.15 -1.86 -7.41
N GLU A 61 -13.08 -2.34 -8.04
CA GLU A 61 -12.72 -3.75 -8.01
C GLU A 61 -12.30 -4.19 -6.60
N ALA A 62 -11.62 -3.32 -5.86
CA ALA A 62 -11.27 -3.54 -4.47
C ALA A 62 -12.53 -3.62 -3.59
N LEU A 63 -13.50 -2.72 -3.81
CA LEU A 63 -14.77 -2.71 -3.10
C LEU A 63 -15.55 -4.00 -3.33
N VAL A 64 -15.58 -4.49 -4.57
CA VAL A 64 -16.21 -5.77 -4.89
C VAL A 64 -15.49 -6.92 -4.19
N ALA A 65 -14.15 -6.91 -4.11
CA ALA A 65 -13.39 -7.90 -3.36
C ALA A 65 -13.70 -7.84 -1.85
N ALA A 66 -13.77 -6.64 -1.29
CA ALA A 66 -14.09 -6.41 0.12
C ALA A 66 -15.52 -6.86 0.47
N ASN A 67 -16.50 -6.56 -0.37
CA ASN A 67 -17.90 -6.98 -0.20
C ASN A 67 -18.02 -8.51 -0.15
N ARG A 68 -17.28 -9.22 -1.01
CA ARG A 68 -17.21 -10.70 -0.95
C ARG A 68 -16.57 -11.23 0.34
N ALA A 69 -15.72 -10.46 1.00
CA ALA A 69 -14.97 -10.90 2.18
C ALA A 69 -15.76 -10.73 3.50
N VAL A 70 -16.54 -9.65 3.63
CA VAL A 70 -17.18 -9.28 4.92
C VAL A 70 -18.46 -10.04 5.25
N GLY A 71 -19.11 -10.66 4.27
CA GLY A 71 -20.26 -11.56 4.50
C GLY A 71 -21.58 -10.87 4.86
N PHE A 72 -21.66 -9.54 4.80
CA PHE A 72 -22.88 -8.75 4.95
C PHE A 72 -23.07 -7.81 3.75
N PRO A 73 -24.31 -7.40 3.42
CA PRO A 73 -24.54 -6.45 2.34
C PRO A 73 -23.95 -5.08 2.71
N VAL A 74 -22.99 -4.60 1.93
CA VAL A 74 -22.35 -3.29 2.13
C VAL A 74 -23.22 -2.16 1.57
N GLY A 75 -23.48 -1.13 2.38
CA GLY A 75 -24.16 0.10 1.98
C GLY A 75 -23.16 1.23 1.70
N HIS A 76 -22.66 1.86 2.77
CA HIS A 76 -21.64 2.91 2.68
C HIS A 76 -20.24 2.31 2.81
N ALA A 77 -19.31 2.79 1.99
CA ALA A 77 -17.92 2.39 2.04
C ALA A 77 -16.99 3.57 1.75
N SER A 78 -15.79 3.51 2.30
CA SER A 78 -14.71 4.42 1.97
C SER A 78 -13.43 3.64 1.70
N ALA A 79 -12.66 4.06 0.70
CA ALA A 79 -11.38 3.46 0.36
C ALA A 79 -10.24 4.44 0.61
N GLN A 80 -9.14 3.93 1.13
CA GLN A 80 -7.90 4.68 1.27
C GLN A 80 -6.74 3.87 0.71
N LEU A 81 -5.92 4.50 -0.12
CA LEU A 81 -4.72 3.87 -0.64
C LEU A 81 -3.58 3.97 0.38
N GLY A 82 -3.01 2.81 0.73
CA GLY A 82 -1.83 2.70 1.58
C GLY A 82 -0.72 1.87 0.93
N TRP A 83 0.39 1.73 1.65
CA TRP A 83 1.53 0.90 1.27
C TRP A 83 1.97 0.02 2.43
N ARG A 84 2.35 -1.22 2.12
CA ARG A 84 2.78 -2.21 3.10
C ARG A 84 4.12 -2.87 2.73
N GLY A 85 4.84 -3.29 3.77
CA GLY A 85 6.08 -4.06 3.65
C GLY A 85 7.24 -3.32 2.98
N VAL A 86 8.39 -3.98 2.91
CA VAL A 86 9.64 -3.39 2.40
C VAL A 86 9.55 -2.99 0.93
N LEU A 87 8.80 -3.75 0.11
CA LEU A 87 8.62 -3.45 -1.30
C LEU A 87 7.62 -2.31 -1.57
N SER A 88 7.06 -1.69 -0.54
CA SER A 88 5.95 -0.72 -0.64
C SER A 88 4.83 -1.27 -1.54
N ARG A 89 4.31 -2.45 -1.22
CA ARG A 89 3.18 -3.00 -1.99
C ARG A 89 1.96 -2.09 -1.78
N PRO A 90 1.31 -1.60 -2.85
CA PRO A 90 0.11 -0.78 -2.72
C PRO A 90 -1.04 -1.64 -2.19
N THR A 91 -1.85 -1.10 -1.29
CA THR A 91 -2.92 -1.83 -0.61
C THR A 91 -4.08 -0.89 -0.34
N TRP A 92 -5.27 -1.30 -0.72
CA TRP A 92 -6.52 -0.63 -0.41
C TRP A 92 -6.95 -0.97 1.01
N LYS A 93 -7.13 0.05 1.83
CA LYS A 93 -7.76 -0.06 3.15
C LYS A 93 -9.19 0.39 2.99
N MET A 94 -10.11 -0.54 3.14
CA MET A 94 -11.53 -0.32 2.89
C MET A 94 -12.28 -0.38 4.20
N LEU A 95 -12.99 0.69 4.53
CA LEU A 95 -13.93 0.70 5.64
C LEU A 95 -15.34 0.58 5.06
N VAL A 96 -16.04 -0.48 5.42
CA VAL A 96 -17.36 -0.82 4.88
C VAL A 96 -18.39 -0.90 6.01
N TYR A 97 -19.60 -0.45 5.74
CA TYR A 97 -20.74 -0.48 6.66
C TYR A 97 -21.86 -1.31 6.06
N SER A 98 -22.65 -1.97 6.91
CA SER A 98 -23.81 -2.71 6.45
C SER A 98 -24.87 -1.78 5.83
N ALA A 99 -25.76 -2.35 5.02
CA ALA A 99 -26.70 -1.58 4.20
C ALA A 99 -27.94 -1.10 4.96
N GLU A 100 -28.19 -1.63 6.16
CA GLU A 100 -29.30 -1.20 7.01
C GLU A 100 -29.05 0.20 7.59
N ASP A 101 -30.14 0.86 8.00
CA ASP A 101 -30.12 2.16 8.67
C ASP A 101 -30.81 2.01 10.04
N PRO A 102 -30.08 2.08 11.17
CA PRO A 102 -28.64 2.30 11.28
C PRO A 102 -27.76 1.07 10.91
N PRO A 103 -26.50 1.27 10.45
CA PRO A 103 -25.60 0.19 10.07
C PRO A 103 -25.19 -0.67 11.29
N ALA A 104 -25.69 -1.91 11.30
CA ALA A 104 -25.46 -2.88 12.37
C ALA A 104 -24.02 -3.43 12.42
N HIS A 105 -23.33 -3.48 11.29
CA HIS A 105 -21.96 -4.01 11.21
C HIS A 105 -21.03 -3.05 10.48
N ARG A 106 -19.76 -3.08 10.88
CA ARG A 106 -18.68 -2.42 10.15
C ARG A 106 -17.52 -3.38 9.93
N GLY A 107 -16.84 -3.22 8.81
CA GLY A 107 -15.70 -4.04 8.43
C GLY A 107 -14.53 -3.18 7.96
N LEU A 108 -13.32 -3.59 8.33
CA LEU A 108 -12.08 -3.09 7.76
C LEU A 108 -11.45 -4.20 6.90
N VAL A 109 -11.26 -3.94 5.62
CA VAL A 109 -10.69 -4.91 4.68
C VAL A 109 -9.44 -4.34 4.02
N LEU A 110 -8.35 -5.10 4.07
CA LEU A 110 -7.11 -4.78 3.37
C LEU A 110 -7.03 -5.61 2.09
N VAL A 111 -7.09 -4.96 0.94
CA VAL A 111 -7.04 -5.60 -0.39
C VAL A 111 -5.72 -5.24 -1.07
N ASP A 112 -4.95 -6.21 -1.54
CA ASP A 112 -3.73 -5.94 -2.30
C ASP A 112 -4.07 -5.31 -3.65
N ALA A 113 -3.54 -4.12 -3.92
CA ALA A 113 -3.90 -3.38 -5.14
C ALA A 113 -3.15 -3.86 -6.39
N VAL A 114 -2.33 -4.91 -6.28
CA VAL A 114 -1.64 -5.54 -7.43
C VAL A 114 -2.46 -6.70 -7.99
N ASP A 115 -3.06 -7.51 -7.13
CA ASP A 115 -3.70 -8.79 -7.51
C ASP A 115 -5.11 -8.99 -6.92
N GLY A 116 -5.59 -8.09 -6.06
CA GLY A 116 -6.93 -8.15 -5.46
C GLY A 116 -7.05 -9.14 -4.31
N THR A 117 -5.94 -9.73 -3.86
CA THR A 117 -5.95 -10.67 -2.74
C THR A 117 -6.34 -9.97 -1.45
N ILE A 118 -7.25 -10.58 -0.68
CA ILE A 118 -7.55 -10.12 0.68
C ILE A 118 -6.35 -10.42 1.57
N VAL A 119 -5.69 -9.35 2.04
CA VAL A 119 -4.53 -9.45 2.94
C VAL A 119 -5.01 -9.76 4.36
N GLU A 120 -6.04 -9.04 4.80
CA GLU A 120 -6.63 -9.14 6.13
C GLU A 120 -8.04 -8.55 6.07
N TYR A 121 -8.94 -9.05 6.91
CA TYR A 121 -10.23 -8.42 7.14
C TYR A 121 -10.63 -8.57 8.60
N PHE A 122 -11.34 -7.56 9.10
CA PHE A 122 -11.89 -7.54 10.45
C PHE A 122 -13.32 -7.03 10.37
N VAL A 123 -14.24 -7.71 11.03
CA VAL A 123 -15.66 -7.34 11.09
C VAL A 123 -16.07 -7.30 12.54
N GLU A 124 -16.80 -6.25 12.90
CA GLU A 124 -17.37 -6.09 14.24
C GLU A 124 -18.80 -5.54 14.15
N GLU A 125 -19.55 -5.82 15.22
CA GLU A 125 -20.83 -5.15 15.46
C GLU A 125 -20.56 -3.65 15.67
N ASN A 126 -21.45 -2.81 15.15
CA ASN A 126 -21.39 -1.36 15.30
C ASN A 126 -22.56 -0.88 16.16
N PRO A 127 -22.51 -1.07 17.50
CA PRO A 127 -23.50 -0.48 18.38
C PRO A 127 -23.32 1.05 18.35
N GLU A 128 -24.31 1.77 17.83
CA GLU A 128 -24.28 3.24 17.68
C GLU A 128 -24.40 4.01 19.01
N GLU A 129 -23.90 3.45 20.12
CA GLU A 129 -23.97 4.09 21.44
C GLU A 129 -23.28 5.47 21.45
N TRP A 130 -22.30 5.69 20.57
CA TRP A 130 -21.56 6.94 20.43
C TRP A 130 -22.31 8.03 19.62
N ALA A 131 -23.21 7.66 18.69
CA ALA A 131 -24.03 8.63 17.96
C ALA A 131 -25.16 9.16 18.87
N GLN A 132 -25.74 8.26 19.66
CA GLN A 132 -26.78 8.59 20.64
C GLN A 132 -26.28 9.54 21.73
N SER A 133 -25.04 9.39 22.20
CA SER A 133 -24.48 10.33 23.17
C SER A 133 -24.35 11.75 22.62
N SER A 134 -23.98 11.91 21.34
CA SER A 134 -23.86 13.24 20.73
C SER A 134 -25.21 13.94 20.48
N GLU A 135 -26.27 13.18 20.16
CA GLU A 135 -27.62 13.73 20.05
C GLU A 135 -28.19 14.14 21.42
N LEU A 136 -27.91 13.36 22.47
CA LEU A 136 -28.31 13.69 23.84
C LEU A 136 -27.59 14.92 24.39
N GLU A 137 -26.31 15.10 24.06
CA GLU A 137 -25.51 16.26 24.51
C GLU A 137 -25.91 17.54 23.77
N GLY A 138 -26.16 17.48 22.46
CA GLY A 138 -26.69 18.62 21.68
C GLY A 138 -28.14 19.01 22.02
N GLY A 139 -28.96 18.06 22.48
CA GLY A 139 -30.31 18.31 23.00
C GLY A 139 -30.35 18.94 24.39
N ALA A 140 -29.30 18.76 25.20
CA ALA A 140 -29.20 19.35 26.53
C ALA A 140 -28.81 20.85 26.48
N GLU A 141 -27.95 21.24 25.54
CA GLU A 141 -27.52 22.65 25.39
C GLU A 141 -28.62 23.57 24.88
N THR A 142 -29.58 23.04 24.11
CA THR A 142 -30.71 23.84 23.56
C THR A 142 -31.81 24.15 24.58
N ASN A 143 -31.80 23.53 25.77
CA ASN A 143 -32.82 23.70 26.80
C ASN A 143 -32.40 24.62 27.98
N LEU A 144 -31.24 25.26 27.90
CA LEU A 144 -30.75 26.18 28.95
C LEU A 144 -30.99 27.68 28.63
N ASP A 145 -31.55 28.00 27.46
CA ASP A 145 -31.81 29.37 27.00
C ASP A 145 -33.32 29.77 26.99
N ALA A 146 -34.18 29.08 27.75
CA ALA A 146 -35.62 29.37 27.85
C ALA A 146 -36.05 29.79 29.26
#